data_AF-A0A926AZX1-F1
#
_entry.id   AF-A0A926AZX1-F1
#
_cell.length_a   1.000
_cell.length_b   1.000
_cell.length_c   1.000
_cell.angle_alpha   90.00
_cell.angle_beta   90.00
_cell.angle_gamma   90.00
#
_symmetry.space_group_name_H-M   'P 1'
#
loop_
_entity.id
_entity.type
_entity.pdbx_description
1 polymer ?
#
loop_
_entity_poly.entity_id
_entity_poly.type
_entity_poly.pdbx_seq_one_letter_code
_entity_poly.pdbx_strand_id
1 'polypeptide(L)' 'MSDTSVATHEPLAVCYADIESAAARLSGQAHHTPVLTSSTVNALTNSQVFFKSEERRVG' A
#
# COMPACT_ATOMS: atom_id res chain seq x y z
N MET A 1 -4.98 -30.46 32.85
CA MET A 1 -3.88 -29.85 32.09
C MET A 1 -4.48 -29.34 30.80
N SER A 2 -4.44 -28.04 30.58
CA SER A 2 -5.14 -27.35 29.49
C SER A 2 -4.34 -27.47 28.20
N ASP A 3 -4.98 -27.94 27.14
CA ASP A 3 -4.41 -27.97 25.80
C ASP A 3 -4.64 -26.59 25.15
N THR A 4 -3.56 -25.85 24.94
CA THR A 4 -3.58 -24.55 24.28
C THR A 4 -3.75 -24.78 22.79
N SER A 5 -4.99 -24.63 22.31
CA SER A 5 -5.29 -24.56 20.87
C SER A 5 -4.61 -23.32 20.28
N VAL A 6 -3.48 -23.54 19.61
CA VAL A 6 -2.78 -22.52 18.83
C VAL A 6 -3.59 -22.33 17.55
N ALA A 7 -4.28 -21.19 17.42
CA ALA A 7 -4.99 -20.84 16.19
C ALA A 7 -3.97 -20.72 15.04
N THR A 8 -3.95 -21.71 14.15
CA THR A 8 -3.15 -21.69 12.93
C THR A 8 -3.82 -20.76 11.93
N HIS A 9 -3.19 -19.63 11.60
CA HIS A 9 -3.67 -18.72 10.55
C HIS A 9 -3.51 -19.41 9.19
N GLU A 10 -4.63 -19.64 8.51
CA GLU A 10 -4.64 -20.16 7.13
C GLU A 10 -3.87 -19.18 6.23
N PRO A 11 -2.96 -19.68 5.37
CA PRO A 11 -2.15 -18.80 4.53
C PRO A 11 -3.04 -18.03 3.55
N LEU A 12 -2.77 -16.73 3.41
CA LEU A 12 -3.44 -15.87 2.44
C LEU A 12 -3.16 -16.38 1.01
N ALA A 13 -4.16 -16.29 0.13
CA ALA A 13 -4.07 -16.75 -1.26
C ALA A 13 -3.08 -15.95 -2.14
N VAL A 14 -2.61 -14.80 -1.66
CA VAL A 14 -1.64 -13.93 -2.33
C VAL A 14 -0.52 -13.61 -1.35
N CYS A 15 0.71 -13.67 -1.81
CA CYS A 15 1.90 -13.37 -1.03
C CYS A 15 2.69 -12.19 -1.62
N TYR A 16 3.71 -11.74 -0.88
CA TYR A 16 4.56 -10.64 -1.31
C TYR A 16 5.27 -10.90 -2.66
N ALA A 17 5.67 -12.15 -2.94
CA ALA A 17 6.32 -12.51 -4.19
C ALA A 17 5.42 -12.29 -5.42
N ASP A 18 4.10 -12.41 -5.26
CA ASP A 18 3.14 -12.10 -6.32
C ASP A 18 3.11 -10.60 -6.64
N ILE A 19 3.28 -9.75 -5.62
CA ILE A 19 3.34 -8.29 -5.74
C ILE A 19 4.65 -7.87 -6.44
N GLU A 20 5.79 -8.44 -6.06
CA GLU A 20 7.07 -8.19 -6.73
C GLU A 20 7.01 -8.60 -8.22
N SER A 21 6.44 -9.77 -8.50
CA SER A 21 6.22 -10.26 -9.87
C SER A 21 5.28 -9.35 -10.66
N ALA A 22 4.27 -8.75 -10.03
CA ALA A 22 3.40 -7.76 -10.66
C ALA A 22 4.13 -6.44 -10.94
N ALA A 23 4.93 -5.94 -9.99
CA ALA A 23 5.72 -4.72 -10.15
C ALA A 23 6.71 -4.84 -11.32
N ALA A 24 7.40 -5.97 -11.44
CA ALA A 24 8.31 -6.25 -12.55
C ALA A 24 7.56 -6.24 -13.90
N ARG A 25 6.39 -6.88 -13.98
CA ARG A 25 5.55 -6.88 -15.19
C ARG A 25 5.10 -5.48 -15.58
N LEU A 26 4.72 -4.64 -14.61
CA LEU A 26 4.19 -3.29 -14.86
C LEU A 26 5.27 -2.22 -15.06
N SER A 27 6.55 -2.56 -14.91
CA SER A 27 7.68 -1.63 -15.09
C SER A 27 7.65 -0.99 -16.48
N GLY A 28 7.70 0.34 -16.53
CA GLY A 28 7.60 1.12 -17.78
C GLY A 28 6.19 1.21 -18.39
N GLN A 29 5.22 0.45 -17.88
CA GLN A 29 3.83 0.47 -18.35
C GLN A 29 2.93 1.30 -17.44
N ALA A 30 3.14 1.20 -16.13
CA ALA A 30 2.43 2.00 -15.14
C ALA A 30 3.17 3.32 -14.87
N HIS A 31 2.41 4.40 -14.72
CA HIS A 31 2.97 5.68 -14.28
C HIS A 31 3.28 5.62 -12.78
N HIS A 32 4.48 6.06 -12.40
CA HIS A 32 4.75 6.35 -10.99
C HIS A 32 3.97 7.59 -10.58
N THR A 33 2.85 7.36 -9.89
CA THR A 33 2.02 8.45 -9.41
C THR A 33 2.74 9.23 -8.31
N PRO A 34 2.61 10.57 -8.29
CA PRO A 34 3.29 11.40 -7.30
C PRO A 34 2.76 11.12 -5.89
N VAL A 35 3.57 11.47 -4.90
CA VAL A 35 3.13 11.57 -3.52
C VAL A 35 2.86 13.04 -3.24
N LEU A 36 1.62 13.37 -2.90
CA LEU A 36 1.23 14.74 -2.56
C LEU A 36 1.21 14.93 -1.04
N THR A 37 1.44 16.17 -0.59
CA THR A 37 1.32 16.58 0.81
C THR A 37 0.47 17.84 0.91
N SER A 38 -0.20 18.06 2.04
CA SER A 38 -1.03 19.25 2.27
C SER A 38 -0.78 19.86 3.64
N SER A 39 -0.40 21.13 3.70
CA SER A 39 -0.19 21.86 4.95
C SER A 39 -1.47 21.96 5.78
N THR A 40 -2.62 22.16 5.13
CA THR A 40 -3.94 22.20 5.81
C THR A 40 -4.25 20.87 6.47
N VAL A 41 -4.06 19.75 5.76
CA VAL A 41 -4.33 18.41 6.32
C VAL A 41 -3.35 18.11 7.45
N ASN A 42 -2.08 18.47 7.29
CA ASN A 42 -1.09 18.27 8.33
C ASN A 42 -1.47 19.02 9.61
N ALA A 43 -1.93 20.27 9.49
CA ALA A 43 -2.39 21.06 10.62
C ALA A 43 -3.65 20.48 11.29
N LEU A 44 -4.62 20.01 10.51
CA LEU A 44 -5.86 19.41 11.02
C LEU A 44 -5.62 18.08 11.74
N THR A 45 -4.63 17.30 11.30
CA THR A 45 -4.31 15.97 11.85
C THR A 45 -3.15 15.99 12.84
N ASN A 46 -2.51 17.15 13.02
CA ASN A 46 -1.26 17.31 13.76
C ASN A 46 -0.20 16.25 13.39
N SER A 47 -0.10 15.95 12.09
CA SER A 47 0.72 14.86 11.53
C SER A 47 1.25 15.22 10.15
N GLN A 48 2.23 14.48 9.63
CA GLN A 48 2.63 14.58 8.22
C GLN A 48 1.88 13.54 7.39
N VAL A 49 1.00 14.00 6.50
CA VAL A 49 0.15 13.14 5.68
C VAL A 49 0.65 13.11 4.24
N PHE A 50 0.80 11.89 3.72
CA PHE A 50 1.23 11.61 2.35
C PHE A 50 0.07 10.97 1.57
N PHE A 51 -0.31 11.61 0.47
CA PHE A 51 -1.36 11.12 -0.42
C PHE A 51 -0.75 10.44 -1.62
N LYS A 52 -1.02 9.15 -1.81
CA LYS A 52 -0.71 8.44 -3.06
C LYS A 52 -1.85 8.66 -4.04
N SER A 53 -1.80 9.78 -4.78
CA SER A 53 -2.87 10.14 -5.71
C SER A 53 -2.82 9.25 -6.95
N GLU A 54 -3.69 8.26 -7.00
CA GLU A 54 -3.85 7.34 -8.14
C GLU A 54 -4.63 7.94 -9.33
N GLU A 55 -5.23 9.11 -9.13
CA GLU A 55 -5.75 9.92 -10.24
C GLU A 55 -4.61 10.30 -11.20
N ARG A 56 -4.78 9.92 -12.47
CA ARG A 56 -3.93 10.40 -13.55
C ARG A 56 -4.33 11.83 -13.90
N ARG A 57 -3.54 12.81 -13.45
CA ARG A 57 -3.58 14.18 -14.02
C ARG A 57 -3.11 14.08 -15.49
N VAL A 58 -4.05 14.13 -16.42
CA VAL A 58 -3.73 14.32 -17.84
C VAL A 58 -3.32 15.79 -18.01
N GLY A 59 -2.10 16.01 -18.47
CA GLY A 59 -1.68 17.29 -19.05
C GLY A 59 -2.07 17.36 -20.50
#